data_AF-A0A9D7P5P3-F1
#
_entry.id   AF-A0A9D7P5P3-F1
#
_cell.length_a   1.000
_cell.length_b   1.000
_cell.length_c   1.000
_cell.angle_alpha   90.00
_cell.angle_beta   90.00
_cell.angle_gamma   90.00
#
_symmetry.space_group_name_H-M   'P 1'
#
loop_
_entity.id
_entity.type
_entity.pdbx_description
1 polymer ?
#
loop_
_entity_poly.entity_id
_entity_poly.type
_entity_poly.pdbx_seq_one_letter_code
_entity_poly.pdbx_strand_id
1 'polypeptide(L)'
;MAGSQYSVRAQVNKDSVRRQRNQISRTLEDFKLPAKSVFDRAMPRYPNLWFYVDARLVRSYDAAVKLVTGNLRKAMRLREFYGPFDNAEGCDFEVRLEHLQPWEVREQRALQHSHAFHMRYYFSALARQGLDQVKLGERAYYRFGASVHYEVEHTNPNHADVESCPICGRTGEYANLKGNLVELVHDPLGLELVLSGRIRGETVRFEDWEQREVGSIEALKQRFTIRQNTFPAQAGDKNTLRIGVVVISPK
;
A
#
# COMPACT_ATOMS: atom_id res chain seq x y z
N MET A 1 2.19 -40.50 -48.07
CA MET A 1 1.67 -39.41 -47.24
C MET A 1 1.87 -39.76 -45.77
N ALA A 2 2.85 -39.15 -45.09
CA ALA A 2 2.98 -39.27 -43.63
C ALA A 2 3.59 -37.96 -43.12
N GLY A 3 2.73 -37.01 -42.78
CA GLY A 3 3.08 -35.68 -42.29
C GLY A 3 3.12 -35.63 -40.77
N SER A 4 4.27 -35.22 -40.23
CA SER A 4 4.48 -34.36 -39.08
C SER A 4 3.36 -34.29 -38.01
N GLN A 5 3.40 -35.16 -37.02
CA GLN A 5 2.66 -35.01 -35.74
C GLN A 5 3.56 -34.65 -34.54
N TYR A 6 4.87 -34.46 -34.74
CA TYR A 6 5.84 -34.27 -33.65
C TYR A 6 6.08 -32.80 -33.22
N SER A 7 5.57 -31.79 -33.93
CA SER A 7 5.88 -30.38 -33.59
C SER A 7 4.87 -29.66 -32.68
N VAL A 8 3.65 -30.19 -32.50
CA VAL A 8 2.60 -29.46 -31.73
C VAL A 8 2.75 -29.64 -30.21
N ARG A 9 3.17 -30.82 -29.73
CA ARG A 9 3.31 -31.09 -28.28
C ARG A 9 4.46 -30.30 -27.62
N ALA A 10 5.53 -29.99 -28.35
CA ALA A 10 6.67 -29.25 -27.81
C ALA A 10 6.38 -27.74 -27.66
N GLN A 11 5.50 -27.18 -28.50
CA GLN A 11 5.12 -25.76 -28.47
C GLN A 11 4.18 -25.47 -27.30
N VAL A 12 3.15 -26.31 -27.08
CA VAL A 12 2.17 -26.15 -26.00
C VAL A 12 2.83 -26.25 -24.61
N ASN A 13 3.89 -27.06 -24.48
CA ASN A 13 4.60 -27.22 -23.21
C ASN A 13 5.55 -26.05 -22.90
N LYS A 14 6.04 -25.33 -23.91
CA LYS A 14 6.82 -24.10 -23.70
C LYS A 14 5.93 -22.94 -23.27
N ASP A 15 4.72 -22.83 -23.82
CA ASP A 15 3.79 -21.75 -23.46
C ASP A 15 3.15 -21.93 -22.09
N SER A 16 2.90 -23.17 -21.65
CA SER A 16 2.46 -23.46 -20.27
C SER A 16 3.56 -23.19 -19.23
N VAL A 17 4.81 -23.55 -19.53
CA VAL A 17 5.98 -23.23 -18.70
C VAL A 17 6.28 -21.73 -18.69
N ARG A 18 6.06 -21.01 -19.80
CA ARG A 18 6.19 -19.55 -19.88
C ARG A 18 5.07 -18.80 -19.14
N ARG A 19 3.85 -19.37 -19.10
CA ARG A 19 2.71 -18.85 -18.32
C ARG A 19 2.87 -19.10 -16.81
N GLN A 20 3.50 -20.20 -16.40
CA GLN A 20 3.85 -20.42 -14.98
C GLN A 20 4.98 -19.51 -14.48
N ARG A 21 5.92 -19.10 -15.35
CA ARG A 21 7.02 -18.18 -15.01
C ARG A 21 6.61 -16.75 -14.65
N ASN A 22 5.33 -16.42 -14.76
CA ASN A 22 4.83 -15.06 -14.56
C ASN A 22 3.69 -14.94 -13.54
N GLN A 23 3.31 -15.98 -12.80
CA GLN A 23 2.37 -15.83 -11.69
C GLN A 23 3.14 -15.57 -10.40
N ILE A 24 3.33 -14.29 -10.09
CA ILE A 24 3.72 -13.89 -8.74
C ILE A 24 2.46 -14.04 -7.90
N SER A 25 2.42 -15.10 -7.09
CA SER A 25 1.57 -15.34 -5.91
C SER A 25 0.05 -15.17 -6.07
N ARG A 26 -0.71 -16.17 -5.59
CA ARG A 26 -2.19 -16.13 -5.60
C ARG A 26 -2.79 -15.81 -4.25
N THR A 27 -2.04 -16.03 -3.17
CA THR A 27 -2.50 -15.75 -1.80
C THR A 27 -1.50 -14.86 -1.04
N LEU A 28 -1.91 -14.35 0.12
CA LEU A 28 -1.08 -13.50 0.95
C LEU A 28 0.15 -14.26 1.51
N GLU A 29 -0.02 -15.54 1.80
CA GLU A 29 1.02 -16.42 2.36
C GLU A 29 2.21 -16.57 1.40
N ASP A 30 1.95 -16.57 0.10
CA ASP A 30 3.00 -16.69 -0.91
C ASP A 30 4.01 -15.52 -0.86
N PHE A 31 3.62 -14.37 -0.29
CA PHE A 31 4.49 -13.21 -0.10
C PHE A 31 5.37 -13.29 1.16
N LYS A 32 5.16 -14.34 1.97
CA LYS A 32 5.97 -14.69 3.15
C LYS A 32 6.11 -13.55 4.14
N LEU A 33 5.04 -12.80 4.38
CA LEU A 33 5.09 -11.62 5.26
C LEU A 33 5.64 -12.00 6.66
N PRO A 34 6.56 -11.22 7.23
CA PRO A 34 7.09 -11.48 8.57
C PRO A 34 6.01 -11.28 9.64
N ALA A 35 6.22 -11.87 10.81
CA ALA A 35 5.35 -11.67 11.96
C ALA A 35 5.42 -10.23 12.50
N LYS A 36 4.35 -9.74 13.13
CA LYS A 36 4.26 -8.43 13.77
C LYS A 36 5.36 -8.23 14.81
N SER A 37 5.77 -9.30 15.48
CA SER A 37 6.83 -9.31 16.50
C SER A 37 8.22 -8.90 15.98
N VAL A 38 8.40 -8.80 14.66
CA VAL A 38 9.62 -8.25 14.06
C VAL A 38 9.74 -6.74 14.26
N PHE A 39 8.62 -6.05 14.38
CA PHE A 39 8.54 -4.61 14.53
C PHE A 39 8.53 -4.18 16.00
N ASP A 40 8.68 -2.87 16.22
CA ASP A 40 8.62 -2.30 17.56
C ASP A 40 7.28 -2.63 18.25
N ARG A 41 7.31 -2.85 19.56
CA ARG A 41 6.09 -3.09 20.34
C ARG A 41 5.20 -1.85 20.43
N ALA A 42 5.78 -0.65 20.25
CA ALA A 42 5.05 0.60 20.15
C ALA A 42 4.20 0.69 18.87
N MET A 43 4.48 -0.13 17.84
CA MET A 43 3.72 -0.13 16.60
C MET A 43 2.30 -0.69 16.84
N PRO A 44 1.24 0.14 16.76
CA PRO A 44 -0.10 -0.28 17.14
C PRO A 44 -0.68 -1.30 16.16
N ARG A 45 -0.36 -1.15 14.87
CA ARG A 45 -0.99 -1.90 13.77
C ARG A 45 0.05 -2.60 12.90
N TYR A 46 -0.30 -3.77 12.39
CA TYR A 46 0.51 -4.47 11.40
C TYR A 46 0.65 -3.62 10.11
N PRO A 47 1.82 -3.58 9.45
CA PRO A 47 1.96 -2.86 8.18
C PRO A 47 0.97 -3.37 7.13
N ASN A 48 0.06 -2.50 6.72
CA ASN A 48 -1.01 -2.83 5.79
C ASN A 48 -0.59 -2.67 4.32
N LEU A 49 0.59 -2.10 4.03
CA LEU A 49 1.17 -2.02 2.68
C LEU A 49 2.56 -2.62 2.65
N TRP A 50 2.82 -3.48 1.66
CA TRP A 50 4.11 -4.13 1.46
C TRP A 50 4.68 -3.89 0.08
N PHE A 51 5.95 -3.49 0.03
CA PHE A 51 6.68 -3.31 -1.22
C PHE A 51 7.67 -4.44 -1.43
N TYR A 52 7.77 -4.91 -2.67
CA TYR A 52 8.76 -5.89 -3.12
C TYR A 52 9.47 -5.34 -4.35
N VAL A 53 10.73 -4.98 -4.20
CA VAL A 53 11.56 -4.42 -5.27
C VAL A 53 12.48 -5.52 -5.78
N ASP A 54 12.35 -5.88 -7.06
CA ASP A 54 13.21 -6.87 -7.70
C ASP A 54 14.68 -6.45 -7.55
N ALA A 55 15.52 -7.35 -7.03
CA ALA A 55 16.91 -7.05 -6.72
C ALA A 55 17.75 -6.68 -7.96
N ARG A 56 17.23 -6.86 -9.18
CA ARG A 56 17.88 -6.38 -10.41
C ARG A 56 17.74 -4.88 -10.64
N LEU A 57 16.80 -4.21 -9.97
CA LEU A 57 16.61 -2.76 -10.11
C LEU A 57 17.63 -1.94 -9.31
N VAL A 58 18.16 -2.49 -8.23
CA VAL A 58 18.95 -1.78 -7.22
C VAL A 58 19.99 -2.70 -6.59
N ARG A 59 21.13 -2.14 -6.19
CA ARG A 59 22.25 -2.93 -5.65
C ARG A 59 22.19 -3.19 -4.14
N SER A 60 21.31 -2.49 -3.42
CA SER A 60 21.21 -2.58 -1.96
C SER A 60 19.78 -2.35 -1.48
N TYR A 61 19.53 -2.74 -0.23
CA TYR A 61 18.24 -2.52 0.43
C TYR A 61 17.90 -1.04 0.59
N ASP A 62 18.86 -0.21 1.02
CA ASP A 62 18.67 1.24 1.11
C ASP A 62 18.30 1.86 -0.24
N ALA A 63 18.93 1.40 -1.33
CA ALA A 63 18.57 1.84 -2.67
C ALA A 63 17.15 1.39 -3.08
N ALA A 64 16.70 0.22 -2.63
CA ALA A 64 15.33 -0.25 -2.84
C ALA A 64 14.30 0.65 -2.14
N VAL A 65 14.55 0.97 -0.87
CA VAL A 65 13.71 1.87 -0.08
C VAL A 65 13.64 3.25 -0.76
N LYS A 66 14.80 3.85 -1.09
CA LYS A 66 14.88 5.15 -1.77
C LYS A 66 14.20 5.17 -3.13
N LEU A 67 14.29 4.08 -3.90
CA LEU A 67 13.59 3.97 -5.19
C LEU A 67 12.09 4.14 -4.99
N VAL A 68 11.50 3.44 -4.02
CA VAL A 68 10.05 3.50 -3.80
C VAL A 68 9.65 4.82 -3.16
N THR A 69 10.27 5.20 -2.05
CA THR A 69 9.89 6.38 -1.28
C THR A 69 10.07 7.65 -2.10
N GLY A 70 11.17 7.78 -2.85
CA GLY A 70 11.42 8.91 -3.73
C GLY A 70 10.41 9.03 -4.88
N ASN A 71 10.05 7.91 -5.52
CA ASN A 71 9.05 7.93 -6.60
C ASN A 71 7.64 8.20 -6.08
N LEU A 72 7.23 7.60 -4.95
CA LEU A 72 5.93 7.87 -4.34
C LEU A 72 5.82 9.31 -3.85
N ARG A 73 6.87 9.85 -3.22
CA ARG A 73 6.91 11.26 -2.81
C ARG A 73 6.66 12.19 -3.99
N LYS A 74 7.28 11.93 -5.13
CA LYS A 74 7.05 12.73 -6.34
C LYS A 74 5.63 12.54 -6.89
N ALA A 75 5.16 11.30 -7.00
CA ALA A 75 3.86 10.99 -7.59
C ALA A 75 2.70 11.57 -6.76
N MET A 76 2.76 11.43 -5.44
CA MET A 76 1.71 11.83 -4.51
C MET A 76 1.95 13.22 -3.90
N ARG A 77 3.09 13.86 -4.19
CA ARG A 77 3.52 15.14 -3.58
C ARG A 77 3.63 15.08 -2.05
N LEU A 78 4.05 13.93 -1.53
CA LEU A 78 4.16 13.67 -0.09
C LEU A 78 5.23 14.54 0.56
N ARG A 79 4.90 15.11 1.71
CA ARG A 79 5.83 15.87 2.55
C ARG A 79 6.37 14.96 3.64
N GLU A 80 7.69 14.96 3.80
CA GLU A 80 8.34 14.27 4.91
C GLU A 80 8.13 15.05 6.19
N PHE A 81 7.73 14.32 7.22
CA PHE A 81 7.65 14.82 8.58
C PHE A 81 8.65 14.04 9.42
N TYR A 82 9.77 14.70 9.72
CA TYR A 82 10.67 14.27 10.77
C TYR A 82 10.18 14.96 12.04
N GLY A 83 9.24 14.33 12.74
CA GLY A 83 8.69 14.89 13.98
C GLY A 83 9.80 15.20 15.00
N PRO A 84 9.65 16.23 15.85
CA PRO A 84 10.70 16.66 16.78
C PRO A 84 10.89 15.77 18.03
N PHE A 85 10.19 14.65 18.19
CA PHE A 85 10.30 13.81 19.40
C PHE A 85 10.17 12.32 19.07
N ASP A 86 11.22 11.56 19.41
CA ASP A 86 11.35 10.11 19.45
C ASP A 86 10.18 9.27 18.89
N ASN A 87 10.34 8.80 17.66
CA ASN A 87 9.71 7.63 17.04
C ASN A 87 8.49 7.00 17.79
N ALA A 88 7.38 7.72 17.93
CA ALA A 88 6.28 7.34 18.82
C ALA A 88 5.59 6.00 18.47
N GLU A 89 5.73 5.52 17.24
CA GLU A 89 5.16 4.24 16.77
C GLU A 89 6.21 3.27 16.19
N GLY A 90 7.50 3.51 16.46
CA GLY A 90 8.58 2.62 16.01
C GLY A 90 8.84 2.60 14.49
N CYS A 91 8.30 3.56 13.73
CA CYS A 91 8.54 3.74 12.31
C CYS A 91 9.92 4.34 11.99
N ASP A 92 10.39 4.17 10.77
CA ASP A 92 11.66 4.78 10.34
C ASP A 92 11.50 6.27 9.99
N PHE A 93 10.38 6.61 9.33
CA PHE A 93 9.92 7.98 9.13
C PHE A 93 8.46 7.97 8.67
N GLU A 94 7.83 9.14 8.72
CA GLU A 94 6.46 9.33 8.25
C GLU A 94 6.35 10.42 7.17
N VAL A 95 5.32 10.27 6.35
CA VAL A 95 4.92 11.26 5.35
C VAL A 95 3.43 11.52 5.47
N ARG A 96 3.03 12.75 5.11
CA ARG A 96 1.65 13.20 5.22
C ARG A 96 1.19 13.99 4.00
N LEU A 97 -0.10 13.89 3.71
CA LEU A 97 -0.87 14.86 2.94
C LEU A 97 -2.03 15.34 3.81
N GLU A 98 -2.28 16.64 3.80
CA GLU A 98 -3.34 17.30 4.56
C GLU A 98 -4.21 18.11 3.59
N HIS A 99 -5.34 18.59 4.11
CA HIS A 99 -6.35 19.37 3.42
C HIS A 99 -6.95 18.61 2.22
N LEU A 100 -7.27 17.34 2.45
CA LEU A 100 -7.95 16.52 1.45
C LEU A 100 -9.46 16.55 1.68
N GLN A 101 -10.19 17.26 0.81
CA GLN A 101 -11.63 17.10 0.66
C GLN A 101 -11.92 16.63 -0.76
N PRO A 102 -11.95 15.30 -1.01
CA PRO A 102 -11.85 14.78 -2.37
C PRO A 102 -13.09 15.07 -3.20
N TRP A 103 -14.26 15.21 -2.57
CA TRP A 103 -15.51 15.67 -3.20
C TRP A 103 -16.49 16.18 -2.13
N GLU A 104 -17.62 16.76 -2.57
CA GLU A 104 -18.71 17.18 -1.69
C GLU A 104 -19.95 16.29 -1.91
N VAL A 105 -20.44 15.66 -0.84
CA VAL A 105 -21.79 15.07 -0.77
C VAL A 105 -22.77 16.13 -0.25
N ARG A 106 -23.45 16.83 -1.15
CA ARG A 106 -24.24 18.03 -0.81
C ARG A 106 -25.26 17.82 0.31
N GLU A 107 -25.95 16.68 0.28
CA GLU A 107 -27.00 16.33 1.25
C GLU A 107 -26.42 16.07 2.65
N GLN A 108 -25.12 15.81 2.75
CA GLN A 108 -24.39 15.48 3.97
C GLN A 108 -23.24 16.46 4.22
N ARG A 109 -23.33 17.69 3.67
CA ARG A 109 -22.29 18.72 3.79
C ARG A 109 -21.86 18.97 5.23
N ALA A 110 -22.82 19.01 6.15
CA ALA A 110 -22.56 19.25 7.57
C ALA A 110 -21.75 18.13 8.27
N LEU A 111 -21.63 16.95 7.66
CA LEU A 111 -20.90 15.81 8.20
C LEU A 111 -19.47 15.68 7.62
N GLN A 112 -19.19 16.43 6.56
CA GLN A 112 -17.91 16.39 5.86
C GLN A 112 -16.87 17.32 6.49
N HIS A 113 -15.60 16.98 6.31
CA HIS A 113 -14.46 17.67 6.90
C HIS A 113 -13.19 17.35 6.10
N SER A 114 -12.16 18.19 6.20
CA SER A 114 -10.86 17.90 5.62
C SER A 114 -10.24 16.63 6.21
N HIS A 115 -9.57 15.87 5.36
CA HIS A 115 -8.93 14.60 5.69
C HIS A 115 -7.42 14.69 5.54
N ALA A 116 -6.73 13.73 6.14
CA ALA A 116 -5.31 13.54 5.99
C ALA A 116 -4.98 12.11 5.54
N PHE A 117 -3.96 11.99 4.69
CA PHE A 117 -3.32 10.73 4.38
C PHE A 117 -2.00 10.64 5.14
N HIS A 118 -1.82 9.53 5.83
CA HIS A 118 -0.63 9.24 6.61
C HIS A 118 0.02 7.96 6.11
N MET A 119 1.35 7.98 6.03
CA MET A 119 2.12 6.80 5.69
C MET A 119 3.37 6.72 6.55
N ARG A 120 3.52 5.62 7.28
CA ARG A 120 4.68 5.32 8.14
C ARG A 120 5.45 4.16 7.53
N TYR A 121 6.75 4.33 7.32
CA TYR A 121 7.60 3.28 6.73
C TYR A 121 8.28 2.44 7.81
N TYR A 122 8.40 1.13 7.57
CA TYR A 122 9.05 0.17 8.44
C TYR A 122 10.00 -0.73 7.64
N PHE A 123 11.28 -0.37 7.61
CA PHE A 123 12.34 -1.05 6.88
C PHE A 123 13.57 -1.40 7.75
N SER A 124 13.96 -0.60 8.75
CA SER A 124 15.18 -0.89 9.53
C SER A 124 15.02 -2.12 10.42
N ALA A 125 13.82 -2.36 10.96
CA ALA A 125 13.53 -3.56 11.74
C ALA A 125 13.77 -4.85 10.92
N LEU A 126 13.42 -4.84 9.64
CA LEU A 126 13.64 -5.98 8.74
C LEU A 126 15.12 -6.20 8.47
N ALA A 127 15.88 -5.13 8.18
CA ALA A 127 17.32 -5.23 7.95
C ALA A 127 18.06 -5.76 9.18
N ARG A 128 17.72 -5.27 10.38
CA ARG A 128 18.33 -5.74 11.64
C ARG A 128 18.13 -7.24 11.88
N GLN A 129 17.03 -7.81 11.38
CA GLN A 129 16.72 -9.23 11.51
C GLN A 129 17.09 -10.07 10.28
N GLY A 130 17.72 -9.48 9.25
CA GLY A 130 18.02 -10.18 8.00
C GLY A 130 16.79 -10.62 7.21
N LEU A 131 15.67 -9.91 7.39
CA LEU A 131 14.38 -10.17 6.78
C LEU A 131 14.04 -9.18 5.66
N ASP A 132 14.97 -8.31 5.27
CA ASP A 132 14.85 -7.31 4.21
C ASP A 132 14.86 -7.91 2.81
N GLN A 133 15.30 -9.16 2.65
CA GLN A 133 15.29 -9.90 1.38
C GLN A 133 14.41 -11.14 1.45
N VAL A 134 13.79 -11.48 0.32
CA VAL A 134 13.01 -12.70 0.17
C VAL A 134 13.08 -13.22 -1.26
N LYS A 135 12.94 -14.54 -1.41
CA LYS A 135 12.71 -15.17 -2.71
C LYS A 135 11.23 -15.42 -2.94
N LEU A 136 10.68 -14.83 -4.00
CA LEU A 136 9.35 -15.12 -4.54
C LEU A 136 9.53 -15.86 -5.87
N GLY A 137 9.25 -17.18 -5.85
CA GLY A 137 9.70 -18.08 -6.92
C GLY A 137 11.23 -18.10 -7.03
N GLU A 138 11.75 -17.95 -8.25
CA GLU A 138 13.19 -17.94 -8.54
C GLU A 138 13.85 -16.56 -8.37
N ARG A 139 13.08 -15.51 -8.09
CA ARG A 139 13.58 -14.13 -8.03
C ARG A 139 13.75 -13.64 -6.61
N ALA A 140 14.85 -12.92 -6.38
CA ALA A 140 15.12 -12.22 -5.13
C ALA A 140 14.51 -10.80 -5.17
N TYR A 141 13.89 -10.42 -4.06
CA TYR A 141 13.30 -9.10 -3.85
C TYR A 141 13.78 -8.53 -2.53
N TYR A 142 14.03 -7.23 -2.53
CA TYR A 142 14.06 -6.44 -1.31
C TYR A 142 12.62 -6.14 -0.90
N ARG A 143 12.29 -6.27 0.38
CA ARG A 143 10.95 -6.01 0.90
C ARG A 143 10.95 -5.07 2.09
N PHE A 144 9.92 -4.25 2.19
CA PHE A 144 9.65 -3.46 3.39
C PHE A 144 8.17 -3.13 3.54
N GLY A 145 7.77 -2.85 4.77
CA GLY A 145 6.38 -2.55 5.13
C GLY A 145 6.14 -1.05 5.26
N ALA A 146 4.87 -0.68 5.15
CA ALA A 146 4.35 0.61 5.55
C ALA A 146 2.97 0.45 6.17
N SER A 147 2.61 1.36 7.08
CA SER A 147 1.23 1.54 7.53
C SER A 147 0.70 2.80 6.86
N VAL A 148 -0.41 2.67 6.14
CA VAL A 148 -1.11 3.78 5.48
C VAL A 148 -2.51 3.90 6.05
N HIS A 149 -2.99 5.12 6.26
CA HIS A 149 -4.36 5.39 6.64
C HIS A 149 -4.82 6.74 6.08
N TYR A 150 -6.10 6.78 5.70
CA TYR A 150 -6.81 8.00 5.30
C TYR A 150 -7.88 8.28 6.34
N GLU A 151 -7.74 9.39 7.05
CA GLU A 151 -8.52 9.69 8.25
C GLU A 151 -8.92 11.16 8.31
N VAL A 152 -9.70 11.50 9.33
CA VAL A 152 -10.00 12.88 9.70
C VAL A 152 -8.69 13.66 9.84
N GLU A 153 -8.64 14.91 9.40
CA GLU A 153 -7.45 15.74 9.63
C GLU A 153 -7.23 16.03 11.12
N HIS A 154 -5.97 16.12 11.54
CA HIS A 154 -5.58 16.29 12.95
C HIS A 154 -6.06 17.60 13.59
N THR A 155 -6.33 18.61 12.77
CA THR A 155 -6.85 19.91 13.22
C THR A 155 -8.34 19.87 13.56
N ASN A 156 -9.03 18.80 13.18
CA ASN A 156 -10.45 18.63 13.48
C ASN A 156 -10.63 18.33 14.97
N PRO A 157 -11.50 19.07 15.70
CA PRO A 157 -11.74 18.82 17.12
C PRO A 157 -12.34 17.43 17.43
N ASN A 158 -12.89 16.76 16.42
CA ASN A 158 -13.46 15.41 16.52
C ASN A 158 -12.51 14.32 16.00
N HIS A 159 -11.24 14.63 15.74
CA HIS A 159 -10.22 13.61 15.44
C HIS A 159 -10.12 12.60 16.61
N ALA A 160 -10.14 11.28 16.41
CA ALA A 160 -10.10 10.50 15.16
C ALA A 160 -11.43 9.78 14.82
N ASP A 161 -12.52 10.08 15.53
CA ASP A 161 -13.67 9.16 15.68
C ASP A 161 -14.93 9.56 14.90
N VAL A 162 -14.78 10.25 13.76
CA VAL A 162 -15.94 10.67 12.95
C VAL A 162 -16.48 9.50 12.12
N GLU A 163 -17.39 8.73 12.70
CA GLU A 163 -17.99 7.57 12.03
C GLU A 163 -19.05 7.95 10.97
N SER A 164 -19.63 9.14 11.03
CA SER A 164 -20.76 9.56 10.18
C SER A 164 -20.35 10.19 8.86
N CYS A 165 -19.05 10.47 8.65
CA CYS A 165 -18.58 11.09 7.42
C CYS A 165 -18.81 10.14 6.22
N PRO A 166 -19.43 10.59 5.11
CA PRO A 166 -19.65 9.74 3.94
C PRO A 166 -18.36 9.22 3.31
N ILE A 167 -17.23 9.88 3.56
CA ILE A 167 -15.94 9.63 2.93
C ILE A 167 -15.08 8.71 3.80
N CYS A 168 -14.76 9.09 5.04
CA CYS A 168 -13.91 8.27 5.93
C CYS A 168 -14.66 7.43 6.97
N GLY A 169 -15.97 7.61 7.12
CA GLY A 169 -16.77 6.96 8.16
C GLY A 169 -17.31 5.56 7.80
N ARG A 170 -18.16 5.00 8.66
CA ARG A 170 -18.81 3.70 8.46
C ARG A 170 -19.99 3.81 7.50
N THR A 171 -19.67 3.96 6.21
CA THR A 171 -20.66 4.06 5.14
C THR A 171 -20.35 3.04 4.03
N GLY A 172 -21.31 2.80 3.14
CA GLY A 172 -21.14 1.90 2.00
C GLY A 172 -20.72 0.49 2.42
N GLU A 173 -19.61 0.00 1.85
CA GLU A 173 -19.08 -1.35 2.16
C GLU A 173 -18.68 -1.54 3.64
N TYR A 174 -18.41 -0.46 4.38
CA TYR A 174 -17.97 -0.51 5.77
C TYR A 174 -19.10 -0.35 6.79
N ALA A 175 -20.34 -0.11 6.35
CA ALA A 175 -21.46 0.28 7.23
C ALA A 175 -21.76 -0.72 8.36
N ASN A 176 -21.51 -2.01 8.12
CA ASN A 176 -21.81 -3.09 9.07
C ASN A 176 -20.60 -3.54 9.89
N LEU A 177 -19.42 -2.92 9.70
CA LEU A 177 -18.23 -3.29 10.45
C LEU A 177 -18.29 -2.74 11.88
N LYS A 178 -17.87 -3.54 12.85
CA LYS A 178 -17.76 -3.17 14.26
C LYS A 178 -16.31 -3.31 14.71
N GLY A 179 -15.85 -2.41 15.58
CA GLY A 179 -14.48 -2.41 16.11
C GLY A 179 -13.72 -1.13 15.77
N ASN A 180 -12.39 -1.18 15.78
CA ASN A 180 -11.55 0.00 15.59
C ASN A 180 -11.77 0.63 14.20
N LEU A 181 -12.18 1.91 14.14
CA LEU A 181 -12.46 2.62 12.88
C LEU A 181 -11.21 2.71 11.99
N VAL A 182 -10.04 2.89 12.60
CA VAL A 182 -8.79 3.04 11.86
C VAL A 182 -8.45 1.75 11.12
N GLU A 183 -8.41 0.62 11.81
CA GLU A 183 -8.05 -0.69 11.23
C GLU A 183 -9.05 -1.19 10.17
N LEU A 184 -10.33 -0.81 10.34
CA LEU A 184 -11.44 -1.34 9.55
C LEU A 184 -11.85 -0.43 8.40
N VAL A 185 -11.56 0.87 8.48
CA VAL A 185 -11.98 1.86 7.48
C VAL A 185 -10.81 2.71 7.01
N HIS A 186 -10.12 3.42 7.91
CA HIS A 186 -9.07 4.36 7.50
C HIS A 186 -7.87 3.66 6.84
N ASP A 187 -7.45 2.50 7.34
CA ASP A 187 -6.38 1.68 6.77
C ASP A 187 -6.73 1.24 5.33
N PRO A 188 -7.87 0.56 5.06
CA PRO A 188 -8.34 0.26 3.71
C PRO A 188 -8.44 1.45 2.77
N LEU A 189 -8.93 2.59 3.27
CA LEU A 189 -9.03 3.81 2.49
C LEU A 189 -7.64 4.38 2.17
N GLY A 190 -6.71 4.36 3.12
CA GLY A 190 -5.31 4.70 2.87
C GLY A 190 -4.66 3.80 1.83
N LEU A 191 -4.97 2.50 1.84
CA LEU A 191 -4.51 1.56 0.81
C LEU A 191 -5.10 1.89 -0.56
N GLU A 192 -6.39 2.20 -0.64
CA GLU A 192 -7.00 2.56 -1.90
C GLU A 192 -6.35 3.81 -2.52
N LEU A 193 -6.07 4.82 -1.69
CA LEU A 193 -5.44 6.05 -2.14
C LEU A 193 -4.02 5.82 -2.65
N VAL A 194 -3.16 5.14 -1.88
CA VAL A 194 -1.76 4.89 -2.30
C VAL A 194 -1.67 3.98 -3.53
N LEU A 195 -2.59 3.03 -3.67
CA LEU A 195 -2.60 2.07 -4.78
C LEU A 195 -3.21 2.66 -6.06
N SER A 196 -4.24 3.49 -5.95
CA SER A 196 -5.03 3.89 -7.12
C SER A 196 -5.28 5.39 -7.28
N GLY A 197 -5.00 6.20 -6.26
CA GLY A 197 -5.33 7.63 -6.25
C GLY A 197 -6.81 7.90 -5.95
N ARG A 198 -7.51 6.90 -5.40
CA ARG A 198 -8.96 6.94 -5.19
C ARG A 198 -9.34 6.64 -3.75
N ILE A 199 -10.54 7.10 -3.37
CA ILE A 199 -11.23 6.76 -2.13
C ILE A 199 -12.65 6.37 -2.51
N ARG A 200 -13.10 5.17 -2.13
CA ARG A 200 -14.41 4.62 -2.48
C ARG A 200 -14.72 4.64 -3.98
N GLY A 201 -13.70 4.43 -4.81
CA GLY A 201 -13.79 4.43 -6.26
C GLY A 201 -13.65 5.81 -6.90
N GLU A 202 -13.71 6.89 -6.13
CA GLU A 202 -13.66 8.26 -6.64
C GLU A 202 -12.24 8.83 -6.61
N THR A 203 -11.85 9.53 -7.67
CA THR A 203 -10.52 10.13 -7.79
C THR A 203 -10.34 11.26 -6.77
N VAL A 204 -9.29 11.15 -5.96
CA VAL A 204 -8.93 12.19 -4.99
C VAL A 204 -8.18 13.31 -5.69
N ARG A 205 -8.56 14.55 -5.37
CA ARG A 205 -7.94 15.77 -5.88
C ARG A 205 -7.44 16.63 -4.74
N PHE A 206 -6.39 17.40 -4.99
CA PHE A 206 -5.95 18.44 -4.08
C PHE A 206 -7.02 19.53 -4.02
N GLU A 207 -7.27 20.06 -2.82
CA GLU A 207 -8.07 21.27 -2.61
C GLU A 207 -7.29 22.54 -3.01
N ASP A 208 -6.68 22.52 -4.19
CA ASP A 208 -6.05 23.67 -4.81
C ASP A 208 -6.87 24.17 -6.00
N TRP A 209 -6.59 25.38 -6.47
CA TRP A 209 -7.29 25.98 -7.60
C TRP A 209 -7.11 25.20 -8.92
N GLU A 210 -6.11 24.32 -9.00
CA GLU A 210 -5.86 23.46 -10.15
C GLU A 210 -6.61 22.12 -10.08
N GLN A 211 -7.14 21.75 -8.90
CA GLN A 211 -7.88 20.49 -8.66
C GLN A 211 -7.11 19.25 -9.18
N ARG A 212 -5.79 19.27 -9.00
CA ARG A 212 -4.90 18.21 -9.50
C ARG A 212 -5.22 16.87 -8.84
N GLU A 213 -5.10 15.78 -9.58
CA GLU A 213 -5.21 14.44 -9.01
C GLU A 213 -4.10 14.19 -8.00
N VAL A 214 -4.46 13.59 -6.86
CA VAL A 214 -3.48 12.96 -6.00
C VAL A 214 -2.97 11.73 -6.74
N GLY A 215 -1.67 11.69 -7.02
CA GLY A 215 -1.07 10.54 -7.69
C GLY A 215 -1.10 9.28 -6.85
N SER A 216 -0.48 8.22 -7.34
CA SER A 216 -0.44 6.92 -6.68
C SER A 216 0.71 6.07 -7.20
N ILE A 217 0.81 4.83 -6.73
CA ILE A 217 1.77 3.85 -7.26
C ILE A 217 1.54 3.56 -8.76
N GLU A 218 0.36 3.84 -9.31
CA GLU A 218 0.06 3.72 -10.75
C GLU A 218 1.00 4.56 -11.61
N ALA A 219 1.40 5.75 -11.14
CA ALA A 219 2.30 6.65 -11.88
C ALA A 219 3.66 5.97 -12.18
N LEU A 220 4.09 5.02 -11.34
CA LEU A 220 5.33 4.30 -11.52
C LEU A 220 5.28 3.28 -12.67
N LYS A 221 4.08 2.89 -13.15
CA LYS A 221 3.91 1.99 -14.32
C LYS A 221 4.52 2.57 -15.60
N GLN A 222 4.78 3.87 -15.66
CA GLN A 222 5.51 4.47 -16.79
C GLN A 222 6.95 3.99 -16.86
N ARG A 223 7.57 3.65 -15.72
CA ARG A 223 9.00 3.30 -15.61
C ARG A 223 9.26 1.85 -15.25
N PHE A 224 8.33 1.22 -14.54
CA PHE A 224 8.49 -0.12 -13.99
C PHE A 224 7.31 -1.02 -14.38
N THR A 225 7.52 -2.33 -14.30
CA THR A 225 6.41 -3.27 -14.24
C THR A 225 5.91 -3.30 -12.79
N ILE A 226 4.69 -2.78 -12.57
CA ILE A 226 4.05 -2.75 -11.26
C ILE A 226 2.93 -3.79 -11.24
N ARG A 227 2.95 -4.67 -10.23
CA ARG A 227 1.83 -5.55 -9.89
C ARG A 227 1.34 -5.22 -8.50
N GLN A 228 0.03 -5.14 -8.35
CA GLN A 228 -0.62 -4.79 -7.10
C GLN A 228 -1.67 -5.83 -6.79
N ASN A 229 -1.75 -6.24 -5.54
CA ASN A 229 -2.81 -7.12 -5.05
C ASN A 229 -3.24 -6.64 -3.67
N THR A 230 -4.53 -6.76 -3.39
CA THR A 230 -5.09 -6.47 -2.06
C THR A 230 -5.72 -7.73 -1.52
N PHE A 231 -5.40 -8.08 -0.29
CA PHE A 231 -5.85 -9.30 0.38
C PHE A 231 -6.62 -8.95 1.65
N PRO A 232 -7.66 -9.73 2.03
CA PRO A 232 -8.20 -9.67 3.38
C PRO A 232 -7.10 -10.07 4.38
N ALA A 233 -7.08 -9.44 5.56
CA ALA A 233 -5.92 -9.54 6.46
C ALA A 233 -6.23 -9.66 7.96
N GLN A 234 -7.47 -9.92 8.38
CA GLN A 234 -7.82 -10.05 9.80
C GLN A 234 -7.60 -11.47 10.32
N ALA A 235 -6.35 -11.93 10.31
CA ALA A 235 -5.99 -13.26 10.79
C ALA A 235 -4.63 -13.26 11.50
N GLY A 236 -4.55 -14.03 12.59
CA GLY A 236 -3.34 -14.14 13.40
C GLY A 236 -2.93 -12.80 14.01
N ASP A 237 -1.72 -12.35 13.70
CA ASP A 237 -1.13 -11.11 14.22
C ASP A 237 -1.39 -9.86 13.36
N LYS A 238 -2.21 -10.01 12.31
CA LYS A 238 -2.58 -8.93 11.39
C LYS A 238 -3.93 -8.36 11.83
N ASN A 239 -3.89 -7.14 12.37
CA ASN A 239 -5.04 -6.42 12.89
C ASN A 239 -5.52 -5.32 11.94
N THR A 240 -5.49 -5.56 10.64
CA THR A 240 -5.98 -4.61 9.63
C THR A 240 -6.93 -5.33 8.68
N LEU A 241 -7.96 -4.64 8.16
CA LEU A 241 -8.97 -5.28 7.31
C LEU A 241 -8.34 -5.82 6.01
N ARG A 242 -7.39 -5.08 5.43
CA ARG A 242 -6.78 -5.38 4.13
C ARG A 242 -5.27 -5.19 4.19
N ILE A 243 -4.54 -5.99 3.42
CA ILE A 243 -3.12 -5.78 3.13
C ILE A 243 -2.94 -5.59 1.62
N GLY A 244 -2.33 -4.47 1.23
CA GLY A 244 -1.85 -4.22 -0.12
C GLY A 244 -0.43 -4.75 -0.31
N VAL A 245 -0.16 -5.39 -1.44
CA VAL A 245 1.17 -5.82 -1.86
C VAL A 245 1.50 -5.23 -3.22
N VAL A 246 2.62 -4.54 -3.30
CA VAL A 246 3.15 -3.92 -4.52
C VAL A 246 4.46 -4.60 -4.90
N VAL A 247 4.49 -5.22 -6.08
CA VAL A 247 5.71 -5.79 -6.65
C VAL A 247 6.19 -4.92 -7.81
N ILE A 248 7.44 -4.49 -7.71
CA ILE A 248 8.11 -3.58 -8.63
C ILE A 248 9.24 -4.36 -9.32
N SER A 249 9.15 -4.45 -10.64
CA SER A 249 10.12 -5.17 -11.47
C SER A 249 10.59 -4.31 -12.64
N PRO A 250 11.74 -4.64 -13.26
CA PRO A 250 12.12 -4.05 -14.53
C PRO A 250 11.01 -4.21 -15.58
N LYS A 251 10.92 -3.23 -16.48
CA LYS A 251 10.16 -3.40 -17.72
C LYS A 251 10.87 -4.33 -18.69
#